data_AF-A0A4U0UL06-F1
#
_entry.id   AF-A0A4U0UL06-F1
#
_cell.length_a   1.000
_cell.length_b   1.000
_cell.length_c   1.000
_cell.angle_alpha   90.00
_cell.angle_beta   90.00
_cell.angle_gamma   90.00
#
_symmetry.space_group_name_H-M   'P 1'
#
loop_
_entity.id
_entity.type
_entity.pdbx_description
1 polymer ?
#
loop_
_entity_poly.entity_id
_entity_poly.type
_entity_poly.pdbx_seq_one_letter_code
_entity_poly.pdbx_strand_id
1 'polypeptide(L)'
;MTIITEQQPIMTPRTTAPSSEADVTDTTSIYLERLAADYAKLAVREAETRSELAGILQRALQLKWRKTMETSRINDLLERVRQTASRLDSTNVAGPAVGASGDENAGGSTTPDHRPKGVLHKKSLMNDLNQQVTAHNRTIDKLRSALATGLREIEELHVRLDDQQSKSTLPRPKGSKSWKTDSPRSATKSSTTKLCFWKDMTGTIPDSRKDLSSCLTKQLNIQHPIMLAGMGRTSGAPLAAAVTNAGGLGVIGGVGYTNQQLKEMISELKSLLDDPNAPFGVDLLLPQVGAGARKTNIDYTKGDLDTLVETIIAGGAKVFVSAVGVAPKRIVDRLHQAGVLYMNMIGHPKHVHKACAVGTDLICAQGGEAGGHTGDIAFSILIPACADICKRYTSPLTGKPVQLVAAGGVNDGRSLAAALMLGAQAVWIGTRFVTARESGASEYAKKGVIDAGFDSAIKSLVWSGRPLRAMSNPYIADWERNRQAEIKELTDRGVVPLEYEIDRLEKEGKLTDEIMEGAELRPMGVVAGLVNNPNQSAKDIINEIVSEAAELLSSAGRFLGPKFKL
;
A
#
# COMPACT_ATOMS: atom_id res chain seq x y z
N MET A 1 19.78 -1.16 -8.26
CA MET A 1 20.70 -0.80 -7.17
C MET A 1 20.26 -1.62 -5.97
N THR A 2 20.88 -2.79 -5.81
CA THR A 2 20.50 -3.83 -4.85
C THR A 2 21.42 -3.74 -3.65
N ILE A 3 20.89 -3.56 -2.42
CA ILE A 3 21.62 -3.83 -1.17
C ILE A 3 20.67 -4.47 -0.15
N ILE A 4 20.68 -5.82 -0.16
CA ILE A 4 20.78 -6.78 0.96
C ILE A 4 20.29 -6.28 2.35
N THR A 5 19.20 -6.87 2.82
CA THR A 5 18.80 -6.94 4.25
C THR A 5 19.03 -8.35 4.77
N GLU A 6 20.17 -8.60 5.40
CA GLU A 6 20.34 -9.71 6.35
C GLU A 6 20.14 -9.15 7.76
N GLN A 7 19.08 -9.57 8.45
CA GLN A 7 18.98 -9.46 9.90
C GLN A 7 19.36 -10.81 10.50
N GLN A 8 20.52 -10.89 11.16
CA GLN A 8 20.85 -12.02 12.04
C GLN A 8 20.07 -11.91 13.36
N PRO A 9 19.62 -13.03 13.96
CA PRO A 9 18.83 -13.01 15.18
C PRO A 9 19.67 -12.62 16.40
N ILE A 10 19.17 -11.67 17.19
CA ILE A 10 19.68 -11.33 18.52
C ILE A 10 19.29 -12.44 19.49
N MET A 11 20.26 -13.19 20.01
CA MET A 11 20.03 -14.14 21.10
C MET A 11 19.68 -13.39 22.39
N THR A 12 18.50 -13.62 22.94
CA THR A 12 18.14 -13.20 24.30
C THR A 12 18.54 -14.31 25.29
N PRO A 13 19.25 -14.03 26.39
CA PRO A 13 19.55 -15.04 27.39
C PRO A 13 18.28 -15.39 28.18
N ARG A 14 18.01 -16.70 28.33
CA ARG A 14 17.00 -17.20 29.28
C ARG A 14 17.45 -16.90 30.71
N THR A 15 16.60 -16.22 31.47
CA THR A 15 16.77 -16.00 32.90
C THR A 15 16.35 -17.25 33.68
N THR A 16 17.30 -17.92 34.32
CA THR A 16 17.05 -18.86 35.42
C THR A 16 17.57 -18.24 36.72
N ALA A 17 16.76 -18.31 37.78
CA ALA A 17 17.05 -17.75 39.11
C ALA A 17 18.31 -18.37 39.74
N PRO A 18 19.05 -17.64 40.60
CA PRO A 18 20.36 -18.06 41.08
C PRO A 18 20.28 -18.96 42.31
N SER A 19 21.06 -20.05 42.30
CA SER A 19 21.54 -20.71 43.52
C SER A 19 22.92 -20.17 43.88
N SER A 20 23.10 -19.89 45.16
CA SER A 20 24.24 -19.23 45.81
C SER A 20 25.59 -19.93 45.64
N GLU A 21 26.61 -19.18 45.21
CA GLU A 21 27.95 -19.10 45.82
C GLU A 21 28.78 -18.02 45.10
N ALA A 22 29.58 -17.26 45.85
CA ALA A 22 30.17 -15.99 45.45
C ALA A 22 31.61 -16.09 44.90
N ASP A 23 31.93 -15.12 44.05
CA ASP A 23 33.23 -14.54 43.68
C ASP A 23 34.26 -15.34 42.85
N VAL A 24 34.31 -15.01 41.55
CA VAL A 24 35.40 -14.21 40.96
C VAL A 24 34.78 -13.28 39.90
N THR A 25 34.90 -11.96 40.07
CA THR A 25 34.49 -10.98 39.06
C THR A 25 35.30 -11.17 37.77
N ASP A 26 34.73 -11.85 36.77
CA ASP A 26 35.28 -11.90 35.41
C ASP A 26 35.07 -10.52 34.76
N THR A 27 36.02 -9.60 35.02
CA THR A 27 36.10 -8.26 34.43
C THR A 27 36.01 -8.29 32.90
N THR A 28 36.39 -9.42 32.27
CA THR A 28 36.23 -9.67 30.84
C THR A 28 34.77 -9.82 30.42
N SER A 29 33.93 -10.48 31.23
CA SER A 29 32.51 -10.70 30.91
C SER A 29 31.72 -9.39 31.02
N ILE A 30 32.02 -8.59 32.05
CA ILE A 30 31.43 -7.24 32.23
C ILE A 30 31.87 -6.30 31.10
N TYR A 31 33.12 -6.40 30.64
CA TYR A 31 33.63 -5.64 29.50
C TYR A 31 32.93 -6.03 28.19
N LEU A 32 32.74 -7.32 27.93
CA LEU A 32 32.06 -7.83 26.74
C LEU A 32 30.56 -7.49 26.72
N GLU A 33 29.88 -7.54 27.86
CA GLU A 33 28.48 -7.11 27.98
C GLU A 33 28.30 -5.61 27.76
N ARG A 34 29.21 -4.79 28.29
CA ARG A 34 29.25 -3.34 27.98
C ARG A 34 29.50 -3.09 26.50
N LEU A 35 30.45 -3.80 25.88
CA LEU A 35 30.74 -3.65 24.46
C LEU A 35 29.55 -4.05 23.57
N ALA A 36 28.84 -5.13 23.93
CA ALA A 36 27.63 -5.57 23.23
C ALA A 36 26.48 -4.57 23.39
N ALA A 37 26.30 -3.99 24.58
CA ALA A 37 25.31 -2.94 24.82
C ALA A 37 25.61 -1.65 24.05
N ASP A 38 26.88 -1.26 23.95
CA ASP A 38 27.29 -0.10 23.17
C ASP A 38 27.17 -0.36 21.66
N TYR A 39 27.43 -1.60 21.20
CA TYR A 39 27.16 -2.02 19.82
C TYR A 39 25.66 -2.00 19.48
N ALA A 40 24.79 -2.43 20.39
CA ALA A 40 23.33 -2.36 20.20
C ALA A 40 22.84 -0.91 20.05
N LYS A 41 23.38 0.04 20.83
CA LYS A 41 23.07 1.47 20.69
C LYS A 41 23.57 2.03 19.35
N LEU A 42 24.73 1.58 18.87
CA LEU A 42 25.27 1.96 17.56
C LEU A 42 24.43 1.41 16.40
N ALA A 43 23.96 0.17 16.49
CA ALA A 43 23.08 -0.44 15.49
C ALA A 43 21.71 0.28 15.39
N VAL A 44 21.16 0.74 16.51
CA VAL A 44 19.95 1.57 16.53
C VAL A 44 20.19 2.93 15.85
N ARG A 45 21.30 3.60 16.17
CA ARG A 45 21.68 4.87 15.51
C ARG A 45 21.92 4.71 14.01
N GLU A 46 22.47 3.57 13.58
CA GLU A 46 22.65 3.22 12.17
C GLU A 46 21.29 3.07 11.46
N ALA A 47 20.34 2.36 12.08
CA ALA A 47 18.99 2.18 11.54
C ALA A 47 18.23 3.52 11.41
N GLU A 48 18.33 4.39 12.42
CA GLU A 48 17.76 5.75 12.37
C GLU A 48 18.38 6.57 11.23
N THR A 49 19.70 6.51 11.08
CA THR A 49 20.44 7.22 10.02
C THR A 49 20.06 6.71 8.62
N ARG A 50 19.85 5.40 8.44
CA ARG A 50 19.35 4.82 7.18
C ARG A 50 17.94 5.31 6.84
N SER A 51 17.06 5.38 7.84
CA SER A 51 15.70 5.88 7.66
C SER A 51 15.68 7.36 7.26
N GLU A 52 16.53 8.17 7.89
CA GLU A 52 16.68 9.59 7.57
C GLU A 52 17.24 9.82 6.15
N LEU A 53 18.26 9.04 5.75
CA LEU A 53 18.83 9.05 4.39
C LEU A 53 17.79 8.66 3.33
N ALA A 54 16.96 7.65 3.60
CA ALA A 54 15.89 7.24 2.70
C ALA A 54 14.87 8.38 2.50
N GLY A 55 14.50 9.08 3.57
CA GLY A 55 13.62 10.25 3.51
C GLY A 55 14.23 11.43 2.73
N ILE A 56 15.53 11.68 2.89
CA ILE A 56 16.26 12.72 2.14
C ILE A 56 16.31 12.38 0.64
N LEU A 57 16.65 11.15 0.28
CA LEU A 57 16.70 10.69 -1.12
C LEU A 57 15.31 10.71 -1.77
N GLN A 58 14.28 10.29 -1.04
CA GLN A 58 12.89 10.36 -1.51
C GLN A 58 12.46 11.80 -1.77
N ARG A 59 12.81 12.75 -0.88
CA ARG A 59 12.57 14.18 -1.11
C ARG A 59 13.37 14.73 -2.29
N ALA A 60 14.64 14.37 -2.44
CA ALA A 60 15.45 14.77 -3.59
C ALA A 60 14.85 14.29 -4.92
N LEU A 61 14.33 13.07 -4.96
CA LEU A 61 13.61 12.51 -6.12
C LEU A 61 12.29 13.25 -6.38
N GLN A 62 11.49 13.53 -5.34
CA GLN A 62 10.26 14.32 -5.48
C GLN A 62 10.54 15.75 -5.98
N LEU A 63 11.66 16.32 -5.54
CA LEU A 63 12.12 17.65 -5.93
C LEU A 63 12.54 17.66 -7.41
N LYS A 64 13.29 16.67 -7.90
CA LYS A 64 13.69 16.51 -9.32
C LYS A 64 12.49 16.48 -10.29
N TRP A 65 11.30 16.11 -9.83
CA TRP A 65 10.08 15.99 -10.65
C TRP A 65 9.24 17.28 -10.74
N ARG A 66 9.44 18.28 -9.87
CA ARG A 66 8.67 19.54 -9.92
C ARG A 66 9.45 20.61 -10.71
N LYS A 67 8.94 20.98 -11.90
CA LYS A 67 9.55 21.96 -12.85
C LYS A 67 9.63 23.42 -12.36
N THR A 68 9.24 23.73 -11.12
CA THR A 68 9.32 25.09 -10.55
C THR A 68 9.86 24.97 -9.13
N MET A 69 10.98 25.63 -8.87
CA MET A 69 11.69 25.54 -7.58
C MET A 69 12.07 26.92 -7.04
N GLU A 70 11.98 27.05 -5.71
CA GLU A 70 12.55 28.13 -4.92
C GLU A 70 13.89 27.69 -4.32
N THR A 71 14.94 28.51 -4.47
CA THR A 71 16.32 28.24 -4.02
C THR A 71 16.42 27.94 -2.51
N SER A 72 15.51 28.48 -1.71
CA SER A 72 15.44 28.26 -0.26
C SER A 72 15.22 26.79 0.14
N ARG A 73 14.43 26.03 -0.64
CA ARG A 73 14.13 24.62 -0.35
C ARG A 73 15.29 23.68 -0.66
N ILE A 74 16.12 24.05 -1.63
CA ILE A 74 17.34 23.30 -1.98
C ILE A 74 18.40 23.51 -0.91
N ASN A 75 18.53 24.75 -0.42
CA ASN A 75 19.48 25.07 0.64
C ASN A 75 19.14 24.35 1.97
N ASP A 76 17.85 24.25 2.33
CA ASP A 76 17.43 23.45 3.51
C ASP A 76 17.77 21.96 3.36
N LEU A 77 17.62 21.40 2.14
CA LEU A 77 17.97 20.01 1.87
C LEU A 77 19.49 19.77 1.94
N LEU A 78 20.29 20.67 1.36
CA LEU A 78 21.75 20.63 1.42
C LEU A 78 22.26 20.67 2.86
N GLU A 79 21.65 21.51 3.69
CA GLU A 79 22.03 21.62 5.09
C GLU A 79 21.72 20.34 5.89
N ARG A 80 20.55 19.73 5.66
CA ARG A 80 20.19 18.43 6.27
C ARG A 80 21.13 17.30 5.84
N VAL A 81 21.54 17.28 4.56
CA VAL A 81 22.51 16.31 4.05
C VAL A 81 23.87 16.47 4.76
N ARG A 82 24.34 17.72 4.94
CA ARG A 82 25.60 18.01 5.64
C ARG A 82 25.55 17.64 7.12
N GLN A 83 24.43 17.93 7.80
CA GLN A 83 24.23 17.54 9.21
C GLN A 83 24.19 16.03 9.38
N THR A 84 23.57 15.32 8.44
CA THR A 84 23.54 13.85 8.42
C THR A 84 24.94 13.28 8.18
N ALA A 85 25.72 13.87 7.26
CA ALA A 85 27.11 13.49 7.00
C ALA A 85 28.01 13.66 8.24
N SER A 86 27.89 14.80 8.93
CA SER A 86 28.66 15.08 10.15
C SER A 86 28.35 14.09 11.28
N ARG A 87 27.10 13.65 11.41
CA ARG A 87 26.69 12.62 12.39
C ARG A 87 27.28 11.25 12.04
N LEU A 88 27.32 10.88 10.76
CA LEU A 88 27.95 9.64 10.29
C LEU A 88 29.45 9.59 10.61
N ASP A 89 30.18 10.70 10.49
CA ASP A 89 31.61 10.71 10.80
C ASP A 89 31.93 10.48 12.28
N SER A 90 30.98 10.77 13.18
CA SER A 90 31.09 10.47 14.61
C SER A 90 30.81 9.01 15.00
N THR A 91 30.43 8.15 14.04
CA THR A 91 30.02 6.74 14.28
C THR A 91 31.07 5.68 13.94
N ASN A 92 32.27 6.05 13.47
CA ASN A 92 33.37 5.10 13.26
C ASN A 92 33.86 4.53 14.60
N VAL A 93 33.98 3.20 14.69
CA VAL A 93 34.46 2.52 15.91
C VAL A 93 35.75 1.75 15.63
N ALA A 94 36.77 1.97 16.46
CA ALA A 94 38.01 1.20 16.43
C ALA A 94 37.79 -0.20 17.02
N GLY A 95 38.25 -1.25 16.34
CA GLY A 95 38.24 -2.60 16.87
C GLY A 95 39.17 -2.75 18.08
N PRO A 96 38.93 -3.73 18.97
CA PRO A 96 39.80 -3.99 20.12
C PRO A 96 41.22 -4.36 19.67
N ALA A 97 42.24 -3.73 20.27
CA ALA A 97 43.64 -3.99 19.95
C ALA A 97 44.05 -5.40 20.43
N VAL A 98 44.63 -6.20 19.53
CA VAL A 98 45.21 -7.50 19.87
C VAL A 98 46.58 -7.25 20.50
N GLY A 99 46.65 -7.21 21.83
CA GLY A 99 47.91 -7.23 22.57
C GLY A 99 48.57 -8.60 22.44
N ALA A 100 49.58 -8.69 21.59
CA ALA A 100 50.50 -9.82 21.56
C ALA A 100 51.64 -9.56 22.57
N SER A 101 51.61 -10.21 23.73
CA SER A 101 52.81 -10.52 24.52
C SER A 101 52.47 -11.43 25.71
N GLY A 102 53.26 -12.50 25.88
CA GLY A 102 53.16 -13.45 26.98
C GLY A 102 53.72 -14.82 26.60
N ASP A 103 55.03 -14.91 26.45
CA ASP A 103 55.81 -16.15 26.43
C ASP A 103 55.50 -17.01 27.66
N GLU A 104 55.36 -18.34 27.49
CA GLU A 104 55.92 -19.32 28.45
C GLU A 104 56.33 -20.62 27.73
N ASN A 105 57.64 -20.84 27.68
CA ASN A 105 58.30 -22.12 27.51
C ASN A 105 58.00 -23.03 28.73
N ALA A 106 57.54 -24.27 28.51
CA ALA A 106 57.83 -25.39 29.41
C ALA A 106 57.80 -26.71 28.63
N GLY A 107 58.85 -27.51 28.86
CA GLY A 107 59.20 -28.70 28.10
C GLY A 107 58.32 -29.93 28.30
N GLY A 108 58.72 -30.99 27.61
CA GLY A 108 57.85 -32.09 27.19
C GLY A 108 57.28 -32.98 28.28
N SER A 109 56.09 -33.51 28.01
CA SER A 109 55.77 -34.93 28.20
C SER A 109 54.55 -35.32 27.34
N THR A 110 54.54 -36.55 26.88
CA THR A 110 53.53 -37.18 26.03
C THR A 110 52.24 -37.49 26.79
N THR A 111 51.13 -36.77 26.54
CA THR A 111 49.73 -37.19 26.78
C THR A 111 48.74 -36.39 25.89
N PRO A 112 47.50 -36.86 25.66
CA PRO A 112 46.60 -36.31 24.63
C PRO A 112 46.01 -34.94 25.00
N ASP A 113 45.99 -34.02 24.03
CA ASP A 113 45.57 -32.61 24.13
C ASP A 113 44.12 -32.44 24.67
N HIS A 114 44.00 -31.92 25.88
CA HIS A 114 42.76 -31.37 26.45
C HIS A 114 42.94 -29.86 26.68
N ARG A 115 42.81 -29.08 25.61
CA ARG A 115 42.69 -27.62 25.73
C ARG A 115 41.37 -27.25 26.44
N PRO A 116 41.39 -26.41 27.49
CA PRO A 116 40.18 -26.04 28.23
C PRO A 116 39.18 -25.30 27.34
N LYS A 117 37.93 -25.79 27.32
CA LYS A 117 36.82 -25.29 26.47
C LYS A 117 36.59 -23.76 26.55
N GLY A 118 36.97 -23.12 27.66
CA GLY A 118 36.81 -21.67 27.86
C GLY A 118 37.71 -20.78 26.99
N VAL A 119 38.91 -21.23 26.61
CA VAL A 119 39.86 -20.40 25.83
C VAL A 119 39.50 -20.39 24.33
N LEU A 120 39.01 -21.53 23.82
CA LEU A 120 38.49 -21.64 22.45
C LEU A 120 37.22 -20.83 22.25
N HIS A 121 36.33 -20.81 23.25
CA HIS A 121 35.08 -20.04 23.21
C HIS A 121 35.34 -18.52 23.22
N LYS A 122 36.29 -18.03 24.04
CA LYS A 122 36.67 -16.60 24.08
C LYS A 122 37.31 -16.11 22.76
N LYS A 123 38.16 -16.92 22.11
CA LYS A 123 38.72 -16.60 20.78
C LYS A 123 37.65 -16.58 19.68
N SER A 124 36.69 -17.50 19.72
CA SER A 124 35.55 -17.51 18.80
C SER A 124 34.72 -16.23 18.93
N LEU A 125 34.35 -15.86 20.16
CA LEU A 125 33.53 -14.69 20.42
C LEU A 125 34.19 -13.37 19.97
N MET A 126 35.51 -13.24 20.18
CA MET A 126 36.26 -12.06 19.71
C MET A 126 36.42 -12.02 18.18
N ASN A 127 36.53 -13.17 17.52
CA ASN A 127 36.51 -13.23 16.07
C ASN A 127 35.14 -12.84 15.49
N ASP A 128 34.07 -13.33 16.11
CA ASP A 128 32.69 -13.01 15.70
C ASP A 128 32.42 -11.50 15.88
N LEU A 129 32.89 -10.91 16.99
CA LEU A 129 32.77 -9.48 17.27
C LEU A 129 33.60 -8.62 16.30
N ASN A 130 34.82 -9.04 15.98
CA ASN A 130 35.65 -8.36 14.98
C ASN A 130 35.05 -8.45 13.56
N GLN A 131 34.42 -9.58 13.22
CA GLN A 131 33.67 -9.70 11.97
C GLN A 131 32.46 -8.78 11.93
N GLN A 132 31.70 -8.67 13.02
CA GLN A 132 30.56 -7.76 13.14
C GLN A 132 30.96 -6.27 13.07
N VAL A 133 32.06 -5.87 13.71
CA VAL A 133 32.61 -4.50 13.59
C VAL A 133 33.08 -4.21 12.17
N THR A 134 33.74 -5.18 11.53
CA THR A 134 34.18 -5.04 10.13
C THR A 134 32.98 -4.91 9.18
N ALA A 135 31.92 -5.69 9.38
CA ALA A 135 30.69 -5.63 8.57
C ALA A 135 29.95 -4.29 8.77
N HIS A 136 29.92 -3.78 10.01
CA HIS A 136 29.34 -2.48 10.35
C HIS A 136 30.10 -1.33 9.68
N ASN A 137 31.44 -1.29 9.80
CA ASN A 137 32.27 -0.26 9.16
C ASN A 137 32.13 -0.29 7.61
N ARG A 138 32.07 -1.47 6.99
CA ARG A 138 31.78 -1.59 5.54
C ARG A 138 30.42 -1.01 5.16
N THR A 139 29.45 -1.08 6.06
CA THR A 139 28.12 -0.54 5.80
C THR A 139 28.08 0.98 5.96
N ILE A 140 28.78 1.52 6.96
CA ILE A 140 29.02 2.97 7.08
C ILE A 140 29.69 3.52 5.82
N ASP A 141 30.70 2.83 5.27
CA ASP A 141 31.37 3.29 4.04
C ASP A 141 30.46 3.24 2.81
N LYS A 142 29.55 2.27 2.70
CA LYS A 142 28.51 2.25 1.66
C LYS A 142 27.54 3.42 1.80
N LEU A 143 27.14 3.75 3.03
CA LEU A 143 26.27 4.89 3.31
C LEU A 143 26.95 6.22 2.98
N ARG A 144 28.25 6.36 3.30
CA ARG A 144 29.08 7.52 2.88
C ARG A 144 29.11 7.68 1.37
N SER A 145 29.32 6.59 0.63
CA SER A 145 29.35 6.60 -0.84
C SER A 145 28.00 7.01 -1.46
N ALA A 146 26.89 6.51 -0.91
CA ALA A 146 25.54 6.88 -1.32
C ALA A 146 25.25 8.37 -1.03
N LEU A 147 25.64 8.86 0.15
CA LEU A 147 25.46 10.26 0.55
C LEU A 147 26.26 11.22 -0.33
N ALA A 148 27.53 10.90 -0.62
CA ALA A 148 28.36 11.67 -1.53
C ALA A 148 27.79 11.72 -2.96
N THR A 149 27.15 10.64 -3.40
CA THR A 149 26.48 10.58 -4.71
C THR A 149 25.23 11.45 -4.73
N GLY A 150 24.38 11.36 -3.69
CA GLY A 150 23.21 12.22 -3.56
C GLY A 150 23.55 13.71 -3.45
N LEU A 151 24.62 14.06 -2.73
CA LEU A 151 25.08 15.45 -2.61
C LEU A 151 25.49 16.03 -3.97
N ARG A 152 26.26 15.29 -4.77
CA ARG A 152 26.62 15.70 -6.14
C ARG A 152 25.40 15.95 -7.03
N GLU A 153 24.40 15.07 -6.97
CA GLU A 153 23.18 15.25 -7.76
C GLU A 153 22.39 16.50 -7.35
N ILE A 154 22.36 16.83 -6.05
CA ILE A 154 21.68 18.03 -5.54
C ILE A 154 22.47 19.30 -5.93
N GLU A 155 23.80 19.27 -5.86
CA GLU A 155 24.67 20.37 -6.29
C GLU A 155 24.55 20.64 -7.79
N GLU A 156 24.50 19.60 -8.63
CA GLU A 156 24.24 19.74 -10.07
C GLU A 156 22.87 20.36 -10.37
N LEU A 157 21.83 20.02 -9.58
CA LEU A 157 20.50 20.63 -9.69
C LEU A 157 20.52 22.11 -9.29
N HIS A 158 21.30 22.46 -8.25
CA HIS A 158 21.46 23.84 -7.79
C HIS A 158 22.14 24.71 -8.86
N VAL A 159 23.25 24.24 -9.44
CA VAL A 159 23.97 24.94 -10.52
C VAL A 159 23.08 25.16 -11.75
N ARG A 160 22.27 24.17 -12.14
CA ARG A 160 21.33 24.29 -13.27
C ARG A 160 20.24 25.33 -13.03
N LEU A 161 19.82 25.53 -11.79
CA LEU A 161 18.81 26.52 -11.44
C LEU A 161 19.38 27.94 -11.42
N ASP A 162 20.60 28.12 -10.92
CA ASP A 162 21.30 29.41 -11.00
C ASP A 162 21.56 29.83 -12.46
N ASP A 163 21.90 28.89 -13.34
CA ASP A 163 22.09 29.13 -14.77
C ASP A 163 20.76 29.44 -15.51
N GLN A 164 19.62 28.94 -15.02
CA GLN A 164 18.30 29.31 -15.54
C GLN A 164 17.81 30.66 -15.03
N GLN A 165 18.11 31.02 -13.78
CA GLN A 165 17.76 32.34 -13.24
C GLN A 165 18.60 33.45 -13.88
N SER A 166 19.89 33.21 -14.16
CA SER A 166 20.77 34.18 -14.86
C SER A 166 20.37 34.43 -16.32
N LYS A 167 19.76 33.44 -17.00
CA LYS A 167 19.26 33.56 -18.38
C LYS A 167 17.87 34.22 -18.49
N SER A 168 17.20 34.48 -17.36
CA SER A 168 15.87 35.09 -17.33
C SER A 168 15.86 36.63 -17.31
N THR A 169 17.03 37.27 -17.26
CA THR A 169 17.19 38.74 -17.27
C THR A 169 17.56 39.31 -18.64
N LEU A 170 16.72 39.07 -19.66
CA LEU A 170 16.78 39.79 -20.95
C LEU A 170 15.49 40.61 -21.17
N PRO A 171 15.55 41.85 -21.71
CA PRO A 171 14.37 42.71 -21.79
C PRO A 171 13.37 42.22 -22.84
N ARG A 172 12.08 42.28 -22.52
CA ARG A 172 10.98 41.93 -23.44
C ARG A 172 10.99 42.83 -24.69
N PRO A 173 10.93 42.29 -25.92
CA PRO A 173 10.62 43.09 -27.09
C PRO A 173 9.10 43.28 -27.22
N LYS A 174 8.71 44.53 -27.50
CA LYS A 174 7.36 44.92 -27.92
C LYS A 174 7.12 44.46 -29.37
N GLY A 175 5.89 44.07 -29.68
CA GLY A 175 5.35 44.16 -31.04
C GLY A 175 4.94 42.85 -31.68
N SER A 176 3.63 42.72 -31.88
CA SER A 176 2.96 41.78 -32.78
C SER A 176 3.46 41.86 -34.23
N LYS A 177 3.51 40.72 -34.93
CA LYS A 177 3.10 40.60 -36.34
C LYS A 177 2.94 39.13 -36.77
N SER A 178 1.83 38.88 -37.45
CA SER A 178 1.37 37.61 -38.03
C SER A 178 2.26 37.11 -39.17
N TRP A 179 2.36 35.79 -39.33
CA TRP A 179 2.73 35.16 -40.61
C TRP A 179 1.88 33.91 -40.87
N LYS A 180 1.22 33.89 -42.02
CA LYS A 180 0.66 32.72 -42.70
C LYS A 180 1.80 32.01 -43.45
N THR A 181 1.75 30.68 -43.53
CA THR A 181 2.32 29.93 -44.66
C THR A 181 1.51 28.68 -44.97
N ASP A 182 1.37 28.44 -46.28
CA ASP A 182 0.57 27.43 -46.96
C ASP A 182 1.18 26.01 -46.92
N SER A 183 0.30 25.02 -47.04
CA SER A 183 0.61 23.59 -47.24
C SER A 183 0.50 23.17 -48.71
N PRO A 184 1.29 22.19 -49.20
CA PRO A 184 0.94 21.45 -50.41
C PRO A 184 0.42 20.02 -50.13
N ARG A 185 -0.55 19.61 -50.95
CA ARG A 185 -1.21 18.29 -51.00
C ARG A 185 -0.39 17.25 -51.79
N SER A 186 -0.48 15.97 -51.42
CA SER A 186 -0.95 14.81 -52.24
C SER A 186 -0.79 13.52 -51.41
N ALA A 187 -1.86 12.79 -51.06
CA ALA A 187 -2.64 11.81 -51.81
C ALA A 187 -2.04 10.38 -51.81
N THR A 188 -2.72 9.44 -51.15
CA THR A 188 -3.13 8.13 -51.71
C THR A 188 -4.22 7.51 -50.84
N LYS A 189 -5.25 6.98 -51.51
CA LYS A 189 -6.47 6.39 -50.94
C LYS A 189 -6.24 4.90 -50.66
N SER A 190 -6.74 4.41 -49.54
CA SER A 190 -7.13 3.00 -49.37
C SER A 190 -8.48 2.96 -48.67
N SER A 191 -9.44 2.32 -49.32
CA SER A 191 -10.82 2.15 -48.89
C SER A 191 -10.94 1.05 -47.86
N THR A 192 -11.40 1.37 -46.67
CA THR A 192 -12.03 0.41 -45.76
C THR A 192 -13.20 1.10 -45.09
N THR A 193 -14.39 0.62 -45.40
CA THR A 193 -15.67 1.04 -44.84
C THR A 193 -15.63 0.93 -43.31
N LYS A 194 -15.35 2.03 -42.62
CA LYS A 194 -15.50 2.13 -41.17
C LYS A 194 -16.96 2.44 -40.87
N LEU A 195 -17.59 1.52 -40.15
CA LEU A 195 -18.87 1.67 -39.49
C LEU A 195 -18.82 2.94 -38.61
N CYS A 196 -19.52 4.00 -39.03
CA CYS A 196 -19.69 5.21 -38.25
C CYS A 196 -20.80 5.00 -37.21
N PHE A 197 -20.42 4.63 -35.99
CA PHE A 197 -21.16 4.99 -34.79
C PHE A 197 -20.16 5.71 -33.88
N TRP A 198 -20.58 6.84 -33.29
CA TRP A 198 -19.78 7.71 -32.40
C TRP A 198 -18.85 8.71 -33.08
N LYS A 199 -19.41 9.70 -33.77
CA LYS A 199 -18.80 11.04 -33.86
C LYS A 199 -19.83 12.06 -34.30
N ASP A 200 -20.57 12.60 -33.32
CA ASP A 200 -21.28 13.88 -33.38
C ASP A 200 -21.74 14.23 -31.97
N MET A 201 -20.80 14.60 -31.10
CA MET A 201 -21.09 15.23 -29.80
C MET A 201 -19.99 16.25 -29.49
N THR A 202 -20.07 17.41 -30.15
CA THR A 202 -19.39 18.63 -29.72
C THR A 202 -20.44 19.71 -29.49
N GLY A 203 -21.30 19.48 -28.50
CA GLY A 203 -22.04 20.55 -27.86
C GLY A 203 -21.25 20.97 -26.63
N THR A 204 -20.81 22.22 -26.55
CA THR A 204 -20.22 22.80 -25.34
C THR A 204 -21.25 22.74 -24.20
N ILE A 205 -20.95 21.95 -23.18
CA ILE A 205 -21.77 21.75 -21.98
C ILE A 205 -21.49 22.90 -20.99
N PRO A 206 -22.51 23.54 -20.39
CA PRO A 206 -22.31 24.65 -19.46
C PRO A 206 -21.60 24.23 -18.16
N ASP A 207 -20.78 25.17 -17.67
CA ASP A 207 -19.80 25.11 -16.56
C ASP A 207 -20.41 25.00 -15.13
N SER A 208 -21.64 24.49 -14.99
CA SER A 208 -22.16 24.14 -13.67
C SER A 208 -21.72 22.72 -13.33
N ARG A 209 -20.69 22.58 -12.48
CA ARG A 209 -20.22 21.30 -11.93
C ARG A 209 -21.40 20.35 -11.69
N LYS A 210 -21.46 19.27 -12.48
CA LYS A 210 -22.53 18.25 -12.39
C LYS A 210 -22.23 17.35 -11.20
N ASP A 211 -22.52 17.84 -9.99
CA ASP A 211 -22.37 17.03 -8.77
C ASP A 211 -23.37 15.87 -8.81
N LEU A 212 -22.87 14.64 -9.00
CA LEU A 212 -23.66 13.43 -8.84
C LEU A 212 -23.94 13.25 -7.34
N SER A 213 -25.20 13.38 -6.93
CA SER A 213 -25.62 13.26 -5.53
C SER A 213 -26.43 11.99 -5.29
N SER A 214 -26.25 11.38 -4.12
CA SER A 214 -27.04 10.24 -3.63
C SER A 214 -27.42 10.44 -2.16
N CYS A 215 -28.19 9.51 -1.58
CA CYS A 215 -28.44 9.53 -0.13
C CYS A 215 -27.13 9.39 0.66
N LEU A 216 -26.18 8.61 0.14
CA LEU A 216 -24.90 8.38 0.80
C LEU A 216 -23.99 9.61 0.73
N THR A 217 -23.96 10.31 -0.40
CA THR A 217 -23.12 11.51 -0.51
C THR A 217 -23.56 12.60 0.47
N LYS A 218 -24.88 12.78 0.65
CA LYS A 218 -25.44 13.69 1.66
C LYS A 218 -25.13 13.24 3.09
N GLN A 219 -25.18 11.94 3.36
CA GLN A 219 -24.89 11.40 4.69
C GLN A 219 -23.41 11.55 5.07
N LEU A 220 -22.50 11.37 4.11
CA LEU A 220 -21.07 11.48 4.32
C LEU A 220 -20.54 12.90 4.15
N ASN A 221 -21.35 13.84 3.62
CA ASN A 221 -20.93 15.17 3.21
C ASN A 221 -19.78 15.14 2.17
N ILE A 222 -19.95 14.34 1.12
CA ILE A 222 -19.04 14.26 -0.05
C ILE A 222 -19.76 14.73 -1.31
N GLN A 223 -19.01 15.11 -2.35
CA GLN A 223 -19.56 15.66 -3.59
C GLN A 223 -20.00 14.57 -4.58
N HIS A 224 -19.30 13.45 -4.61
CA HIS A 224 -19.46 12.40 -5.61
C HIS A 224 -19.64 11.02 -4.97
N PRO A 225 -20.45 10.12 -5.57
CA PRO A 225 -20.76 8.80 -5.02
C PRO A 225 -19.63 7.81 -5.34
N ILE A 226 -18.39 8.22 -5.09
CA ILE A 226 -17.17 7.47 -5.37
C ILE A 226 -16.38 7.32 -4.07
N MET A 227 -16.08 6.08 -3.73
CA MET A 227 -15.28 5.70 -2.58
C MET A 227 -14.02 4.97 -3.06
N LEU A 228 -12.88 5.33 -2.50
CA LEU A 228 -11.62 4.61 -2.71
C LEU A 228 -11.66 3.27 -1.98
N ALA A 229 -11.18 2.21 -2.63
CA ALA A 229 -10.99 0.94 -1.95
C ALA A 229 -9.81 0.97 -0.96
N GLY A 230 -10.03 0.42 0.24
CA GLY A 230 -8.98 0.11 1.21
C GLY A 230 -8.06 -0.99 0.70
N MET A 231 -6.94 -0.61 0.08
CA MET A 231 -5.94 -1.50 -0.50
C MET A 231 -4.63 -1.37 0.28
N GLY A 232 -4.22 -2.43 0.98
CA GLY A 232 -2.96 -2.45 1.74
C GLY A 232 -1.77 -1.95 0.92
N ARG A 233 -0.99 -1.02 1.50
CA ARG A 233 0.16 -0.33 0.88
C ARG A 233 -0.15 0.53 -0.35
N THR A 234 -1.25 0.29 -1.05
CA THR A 234 -1.67 1.03 -2.26
C THR A 234 -2.45 2.28 -1.90
N SER A 235 -3.46 2.17 -1.04
CA SER A 235 -4.29 3.27 -0.57
C SER A 235 -3.80 3.82 0.78
N GLY A 236 -2.56 4.29 0.78
CA GLY A 236 -2.00 5.06 1.89
C GLY A 236 -2.58 6.48 1.97
N ALA A 237 -2.03 7.29 2.88
CA ALA A 237 -2.46 8.67 3.13
C ALA A 237 -2.55 9.54 1.85
N PRO A 238 -1.56 9.55 0.93
CA PRO A 238 -1.61 10.42 -0.25
C PRO A 238 -2.79 10.14 -1.18
N LEU A 239 -3.06 8.86 -1.49
CA LEU A 239 -4.16 8.49 -2.38
C LEU A 239 -5.51 8.76 -1.74
N ALA A 240 -5.67 8.42 -0.46
CA ALA A 240 -6.92 8.66 0.26
C ALA A 240 -7.21 10.17 0.40
N ALA A 241 -6.21 10.99 0.71
CA ALA A 241 -6.37 12.44 0.73
C ALA A 241 -6.73 13.00 -0.65
N ALA A 242 -6.06 12.54 -1.72
CA ALA A 242 -6.34 13.01 -3.08
C ALA A 242 -7.76 12.67 -3.57
N VAL A 243 -8.27 11.48 -3.23
CA VAL A 243 -9.67 11.11 -3.52
C VAL A 243 -10.65 11.97 -2.71
N THR A 244 -10.34 12.24 -1.45
CA THR A 244 -11.17 13.08 -0.57
C THR A 244 -11.24 14.52 -1.07
N ASN A 245 -10.09 15.12 -1.40
CA ASN A 245 -10.01 16.48 -1.96
C ASN A 245 -10.68 16.61 -3.33
N ALA A 246 -10.75 15.51 -4.09
CA ALA A 246 -11.47 15.44 -5.36
C ALA A 246 -12.99 15.23 -5.18
N GLY A 247 -13.50 15.23 -3.95
CA GLY A 247 -14.94 15.17 -3.66
C GLY A 247 -15.50 13.75 -3.48
N GLY A 248 -14.67 12.71 -3.53
CA GLY A 248 -15.05 11.35 -3.13
C GLY A 248 -14.80 11.08 -1.65
N LEU A 249 -14.90 9.82 -1.23
CA LEU A 249 -14.44 9.37 0.09
C LEU A 249 -13.12 8.59 -0.03
N GLY A 250 -12.03 9.16 0.48
CA GLY A 250 -10.77 8.42 0.63
C GLY A 250 -10.82 7.40 1.75
N VAL A 251 -10.22 6.23 1.54
CA VAL A 251 -10.16 5.17 2.55
C VAL A 251 -8.74 4.61 2.66
N ILE A 252 -8.19 4.65 3.87
CA ILE A 252 -6.88 4.07 4.17
C ILE A 252 -7.00 2.55 4.23
N GLY A 253 -6.14 1.83 3.52
CA GLY A 253 -6.01 0.38 3.63
C GLY A 253 -5.11 -0.02 4.81
N GLY A 254 -5.70 -0.33 5.96
CA GLY A 254 -4.99 -0.54 7.23
C GLY A 254 -4.51 -1.97 7.50
N VAL A 255 -4.58 -2.86 6.50
CA VAL A 255 -4.16 -4.26 6.67
C VAL A 255 -2.68 -4.35 7.07
N GLY A 256 -2.44 -5.05 8.19
CA GLY A 256 -1.09 -5.29 8.71
C GLY A 256 -0.43 -4.08 9.39
N TYR A 257 -1.11 -2.95 9.51
CA TYR A 257 -0.58 -1.82 10.29
C TYR A 257 -0.60 -2.12 11.78
N THR A 258 0.48 -1.72 12.44
CA THR A 258 0.47 -1.54 13.89
C THR A 258 -0.36 -0.31 14.25
N ASN A 259 -0.75 -0.21 15.52
CA ASN A 259 -1.43 0.97 16.01
C ASN A 259 -0.66 2.28 15.74
N GLN A 260 0.67 2.26 15.86
CA GLN A 260 1.51 3.42 15.61
C GLN A 260 1.52 3.81 14.12
N GLN A 261 1.68 2.83 13.22
CA GLN A 261 1.62 3.07 11.78
C GLN A 261 0.27 3.63 11.36
N LEU A 262 -0.82 3.11 11.93
CA LEU A 262 -2.16 3.62 11.64
C LEU A 262 -2.34 5.07 12.09
N LYS A 263 -1.84 5.45 13.27
CA LYS A 263 -1.83 6.85 13.74
C LYS A 263 -1.07 7.76 12.78
N GLU A 264 0.11 7.33 12.33
CA GLU A 264 0.95 8.08 11.38
C GLU A 264 0.22 8.28 10.05
N MET A 265 -0.39 7.23 9.51
CA MET A 265 -1.14 7.32 8.25
C MET A 265 -2.37 8.23 8.37
N ILE A 266 -3.10 8.20 9.48
CA ILE A 266 -4.22 9.12 9.70
C ILE A 266 -3.72 10.57 9.83
N SER A 267 -2.63 10.79 10.56
CA SER A 267 -2.03 12.12 10.71
C SER A 267 -1.53 12.68 9.38
N GLU A 268 -0.85 11.85 8.57
CA GLU A 268 -0.40 12.23 7.24
C GLU A 268 -1.58 12.54 6.33
N LEU A 269 -2.62 11.70 6.30
CA LEU A 269 -3.84 11.94 5.52
C LEU A 269 -4.41 13.32 5.85
N LYS A 270 -4.60 13.62 7.14
CA LYS A 270 -5.17 14.90 7.58
C LYS A 270 -4.31 16.10 7.19
N SER A 271 -2.99 15.94 7.14
CA SER A 271 -2.08 17.00 6.69
C SER A 271 -2.16 17.28 5.18
N LEU A 272 -2.71 16.34 4.41
CA LEU A 272 -2.85 16.42 2.96
C LEU A 272 -4.27 16.80 2.52
N LEU A 273 -5.23 16.88 3.45
CA LEU A 273 -6.59 17.30 3.14
C LEU A 273 -6.66 18.82 2.92
N ASP A 274 -7.44 19.23 1.92
CA ASP A 274 -7.74 20.65 1.67
C ASP A 274 -8.65 21.21 2.78
N ASP A 275 -9.57 20.39 3.30
CA ASP A 275 -10.36 20.65 4.51
C ASP A 275 -9.98 19.62 5.60
N PRO A 276 -9.38 20.04 6.72
CA PRO A 276 -9.00 19.15 7.82
C PRO A 276 -10.15 18.32 8.43
N ASN A 277 -11.41 18.73 8.19
CA ASN A 277 -12.61 18.04 8.66
C ASN A 277 -13.27 17.17 7.56
N ALA A 278 -12.69 17.11 6.37
CA ALA A 278 -13.23 16.31 5.29
C ALA A 278 -13.33 14.82 5.71
N PRO A 279 -14.40 14.13 5.28
CA PRO A 279 -14.64 12.75 5.69
C PRO A 279 -13.62 11.80 5.05
N PHE A 280 -13.13 10.85 5.82
CA PHE A 280 -12.32 9.74 5.33
C PHE A 280 -12.73 8.44 6.02
N GLY A 281 -12.31 7.31 5.47
CA GLY A 281 -12.51 5.99 6.06
C GLY A 281 -11.21 5.25 6.34
N VAL A 282 -11.34 4.15 7.08
CA VAL A 282 -10.26 3.17 7.31
C VAL A 282 -10.82 1.77 7.12
N ASP A 283 -10.11 0.93 6.37
CA ASP A 283 -10.45 -0.46 6.09
C ASP A 283 -9.48 -1.42 6.79
N LEU A 284 -10.04 -2.40 7.52
CA LEU A 284 -9.31 -3.51 8.11
C LEU A 284 -9.86 -4.86 7.61
N LEU A 285 -8.97 -5.83 7.42
CA LEU A 285 -9.36 -7.21 7.11
C LEU A 285 -9.68 -7.96 8.41
N LEU A 286 -10.94 -8.37 8.58
CA LEU A 286 -11.43 -9.06 9.77
C LEU A 286 -12.00 -10.45 9.43
N PRO A 287 -11.18 -11.40 8.93
CA PRO A 287 -11.63 -12.75 8.68
C PRO A 287 -12.17 -13.40 9.97
N GLN A 288 -13.25 -14.17 9.86
CA GLN A 288 -13.70 -15.00 10.98
C GLN A 288 -12.58 -15.98 11.38
N VAL A 289 -12.25 -16.04 12.66
CA VAL A 289 -11.30 -17.00 13.24
C VAL A 289 -12.02 -17.94 14.21
N GLY A 290 -11.44 -19.12 14.47
CA GLY A 290 -12.02 -20.11 15.39
C GLY A 290 -13.07 -21.03 14.75
N ALA A 291 -14.05 -21.46 15.54
CA ALA A 291 -15.01 -22.48 15.12
C ALA A 291 -15.79 -22.08 13.85
N GLY A 292 -15.83 -22.98 12.87
CA GLY A 292 -16.50 -22.77 11.58
C GLY A 292 -15.77 -21.81 10.61
N ALA A 293 -14.59 -21.29 11.00
CA ALA A 293 -13.74 -20.53 10.09
C ALA A 293 -13.00 -21.45 9.11
N ARG A 294 -12.48 -20.85 8.02
CA ARG A 294 -11.47 -21.53 7.18
C ARG A 294 -10.22 -21.74 8.04
N LYS A 295 -9.61 -22.92 7.93
CA LYS A 295 -8.45 -23.29 8.74
C LYS A 295 -7.22 -22.39 8.50
N THR A 296 -7.12 -21.78 7.32
CA THR A 296 -6.07 -20.82 6.96
C THR A 296 -6.34 -19.40 7.46
N ASN A 297 -7.51 -19.12 8.06
CA ASN A 297 -7.80 -17.79 8.55
C ASN A 297 -6.95 -17.48 9.79
N ILE A 298 -6.28 -16.34 9.73
CA ILE A 298 -5.56 -15.74 10.85
C ILE A 298 -6.17 -14.39 11.20
N ASP A 299 -5.99 -13.97 12.45
CA ASP A 299 -6.33 -12.61 12.86
C ASP A 299 -5.24 -11.64 12.39
N TYR A 300 -5.54 -10.85 11.35
CA TYR A 300 -4.62 -9.85 10.81
C TYR A 300 -4.33 -8.70 11.79
N THR A 301 -5.16 -8.52 12.82
CA THR A 301 -4.94 -7.52 13.87
C THR A 301 -4.06 -8.04 15.01
N LYS A 302 -3.75 -9.34 15.02
CA LYS A 302 -2.93 -10.00 16.06
C LYS A 302 -3.43 -9.72 17.48
N GLY A 303 -4.75 -9.67 17.65
CA GLY A 303 -5.40 -9.36 18.93
C GLY A 303 -5.57 -7.88 19.25
N ASP A 304 -5.11 -6.96 18.39
CA ASP A 304 -5.08 -5.50 18.66
C ASP A 304 -6.26 -4.73 18.06
N LEU A 305 -7.32 -5.41 17.61
CA LEU A 305 -8.48 -4.79 16.97
C LEU A 305 -9.08 -3.64 17.80
N ASP A 306 -9.20 -3.80 19.11
CA ASP A 306 -9.75 -2.79 20.00
C ASP A 306 -8.95 -1.48 19.98
N THR A 307 -7.62 -1.58 20.05
CA THR A 307 -6.73 -0.41 20.03
C THR A 307 -6.74 0.26 18.66
N LEU A 308 -6.71 -0.54 17.58
CA LEU A 308 -6.80 -0.02 16.20
C LEU A 308 -8.09 0.77 16.00
N VAL A 309 -9.23 0.24 16.48
CA VAL A 309 -10.52 0.94 16.42
C VAL A 309 -10.51 2.23 17.25
N GLU A 310 -9.83 2.28 18.41
CA GLU A 310 -9.74 3.54 19.18
C GLU A 310 -8.96 4.58 18.41
N THR A 311 -7.86 4.18 17.78
CA THR A 311 -7.06 5.06 16.93
C THR A 311 -7.87 5.59 15.75
N ILE A 312 -8.71 4.75 15.12
CA ILE A 312 -9.58 5.15 14.01
C ILE A 312 -10.62 6.18 14.47
N ILE A 313 -11.28 5.91 15.60
CA ILE A 313 -12.27 6.81 16.20
C ILE A 313 -11.61 8.14 16.59
N ALA A 314 -10.52 8.11 17.35
CA ALA A 314 -9.78 9.29 17.80
C ALA A 314 -9.19 10.09 16.62
N GLY A 315 -8.86 9.41 15.52
CA GLY A 315 -8.42 10.02 14.27
C GLY A 315 -9.49 10.87 13.58
N GLY A 316 -10.77 10.61 13.87
CA GLY A 316 -11.92 11.31 13.30
C GLY A 316 -12.46 10.65 12.03
N ALA A 317 -12.17 9.37 11.78
CA ALA A 317 -12.71 8.66 10.63
C ALA A 317 -14.25 8.66 10.65
N LYS A 318 -14.87 8.77 9.47
CA LYS A 318 -16.33 8.76 9.32
C LYS A 318 -16.89 7.41 8.91
N VAL A 319 -16.04 6.55 8.33
CA VAL A 319 -16.42 5.19 7.92
C VAL A 319 -15.35 4.21 8.38
N PHE A 320 -15.77 3.18 9.12
CA PHE A 320 -14.97 1.98 9.36
C PHE A 320 -15.42 0.88 8.41
N VAL A 321 -14.48 0.25 7.71
CA VAL A 321 -14.74 -0.83 6.77
C VAL A 321 -14.20 -2.14 7.34
N SER A 322 -15.06 -3.14 7.41
CA SER A 322 -14.68 -4.53 7.67
C SER A 322 -14.71 -5.30 6.36
N ALA A 323 -13.53 -5.62 5.85
CA ALA A 323 -13.37 -6.50 4.71
C ALA A 323 -13.20 -7.96 5.16
N VAL A 324 -13.49 -8.91 4.26
CA VAL A 324 -13.22 -10.36 4.41
C VAL A 324 -14.03 -11.09 5.51
N GLY A 325 -14.62 -10.37 6.47
CA GLY A 325 -15.54 -10.90 7.46
C GLY A 325 -16.32 -9.79 8.16
N VAL A 326 -17.10 -10.18 9.17
CA VAL A 326 -17.99 -9.29 9.94
C VAL A 326 -17.33 -8.94 11.27
N ALA A 327 -17.31 -7.66 11.60
CA ALA A 327 -16.76 -7.18 12.86
C ALA A 327 -17.59 -7.69 14.06
N PRO A 328 -16.97 -7.96 15.22
CA PRO A 328 -17.72 -8.30 16.43
C PRO A 328 -18.72 -7.19 16.79
N LYS A 329 -19.92 -7.54 17.27
CA LYS A 329 -20.97 -6.55 17.62
C LYS A 329 -20.45 -5.45 18.57
N ARG A 330 -19.61 -5.82 19.55
CA ARG A 330 -18.97 -4.86 20.47
C ARG A 330 -18.15 -3.76 19.76
N ILE A 331 -17.55 -4.06 18.60
CA ILE A 331 -16.83 -3.08 17.80
C ILE A 331 -17.81 -2.17 17.06
N VAL A 332 -18.87 -2.75 16.47
CA VAL A 332 -19.93 -1.98 15.81
C VAL A 332 -20.60 -1.00 16.78
N ASP A 333 -20.96 -1.47 17.97
CA ASP A 333 -21.57 -0.64 19.01
C ASP A 333 -20.66 0.52 19.42
N ARG A 334 -19.35 0.28 19.52
CA ARG A 334 -18.37 1.31 19.86
C ARG A 334 -18.17 2.34 18.74
N LEU A 335 -18.17 1.90 17.48
CA LEU A 335 -18.17 2.79 16.32
C LEU A 335 -19.41 3.68 16.31
N HIS A 336 -20.59 3.11 16.58
CA HIS A 336 -21.86 3.85 16.64
C HIS A 336 -21.90 4.88 17.77
N GLN A 337 -21.37 4.54 18.96
CA GLN A 337 -21.24 5.48 20.08
C GLN A 337 -20.39 6.71 19.70
N ALA A 338 -19.42 6.54 18.80
CA ALA A 338 -18.59 7.61 18.27
C ALA A 338 -19.14 8.27 16.99
N GLY A 339 -20.31 7.85 16.50
CA GLY A 339 -20.90 8.37 15.26
C GLY A 339 -20.18 7.95 13.98
N VAL A 340 -19.39 6.86 14.03
CA VAL A 340 -18.67 6.31 12.87
C VAL A 340 -19.54 5.26 12.19
N LEU A 341 -19.75 5.40 10.88
CA LEU A 341 -20.53 4.44 10.09
C LEU A 341 -19.76 3.13 9.93
N TYR A 342 -20.46 2.02 10.15
CA TYR A 342 -19.92 0.69 9.91
C TYR A 342 -20.31 0.19 8.51
N MET A 343 -19.30 -0.04 7.67
CA MET A 343 -19.44 -0.69 6.38
C MET A 343 -18.90 -2.12 6.41
N ASN A 344 -19.67 -3.09 5.91
CA ASN A 344 -19.22 -4.46 5.77
C ASN A 344 -19.15 -4.89 4.30
N MET A 345 -18.02 -5.46 3.88
CA MET A 345 -17.89 -6.03 2.53
C MET A 345 -18.50 -7.43 2.42
N ILE A 346 -19.19 -7.70 1.32
CA ILE A 346 -19.82 -8.98 1.02
C ILE A 346 -19.59 -9.39 -0.43
N GLY A 347 -19.55 -10.70 -0.70
CA GLY A 347 -19.51 -11.27 -2.05
C GLY A 347 -20.72 -12.19 -2.37
N HIS A 348 -21.75 -12.20 -1.52
CA HIS A 348 -22.95 -13.03 -1.71
C HIS A 348 -24.17 -12.41 -1.01
N PRO A 349 -25.38 -12.44 -1.59
CA PRO A 349 -26.58 -11.81 -1.00
C PRO A 349 -26.89 -12.28 0.42
N LYS A 350 -26.78 -13.59 0.70
CA LYS A 350 -26.96 -14.15 2.05
C LYS A 350 -26.10 -13.49 3.15
N HIS A 351 -24.95 -12.92 2.81
CA HIS A 351 -24.07 -12.28 3.81
C HIS A 351 -24.64 -10.97 4.34
N VAL A 352 -25.54 -10.30 3.59
CA VAL A 352 -26.22 -9.08 4.01
C VAL A 352 -26.92 -9.29 5.35
N HIS A 353 -27.65 -10.41 5.50
CA HIS A 353 -28.35 -10.74 6.75
C HIS A 353 -27.39 -10.85 7.95
N LYS A 354 -26.24 -11.50 7.78
CA LYS A 354 -25.25 -11.67 8.86
C LYS A 354 -24.61 -10.34 9.25
N ALA A 355 -24.31 -9.48 8.28
CA ALA A 355 -23.77 -8.14 8.52
C ALA A 355 -24.81 -7.24 9.22
N CYS A 356 -26.03 -7.18 8.71
CA CYS A 356 -27.10 -6.38 9.32
C CYS A 356 -27.47 -6.87 10.73
N ALA A 357 -27.33 -8.15 11.04
CA ALA A 357 -27.55 -8.69 12.39
C ALA A 357 -26.64 -8.08 13.48
N VAL A 358 -25.47 -7.54 13.10
CA VAL A 358 -24.57 -6.83 14.04
C VAL A 358 -24.72 -5.31 13.98
N GLY A 359 -25.63 -4.79 13.16
CA GLY A 359 -25.89 -3.35 13.05
C GLY A 359 -25.15 -2.63 11.92
N THR A 360 -24.80 -3.30 10.82
CA THR A 360 -24.19 -2.65 9.66
C THR A 360 -25.03 -1.50 9.09
N ASP A 361 -24.37 -0.38 8.76
CA ASP A 361 -25.00 0.81 8.17
C ASP A 361 -24.89 0.83 6.64
N LEU A 362 -23.75 0.33 6.14
CA LEU A 362 -23.42 0.29 4.71
C LEU A 362 -23.00 -1.13 4.31
N ILE A 363 -23.55 -1.66 3.23
CA ILE A 363 -23.10 -2.92 2.64
C ILE A 363 -22.29 -2.60 1.39
N CYS A 364 -21.04 -3.07 1.34
CA CYS A 364 -20.24 -3.02 0.11
C CYS A 364 -20.33 -4.37 -0.60
N ALA A 365 -21.15 -4.44 -1.66
CA ALA A 365 -21.33 -5.65 -2.45
C ALA A 365 -20.29 -5.72 -3.57
N GLN A 366 -19.41 -6.71 -3.50
CA GLN A 366 -18.26 -6.86 -4.39
C GLN A 366 -18.45 -8.02 -5.38
N GLY A 367 -18.60 -7.67 -6.66
CA GLY A 367 -18.66 -8.62 -7.76
C GLY A 367 -17.37 -9.43 -7.92
N GLY A 368 -17.50 -10.66 -8.43
CA GLY A 368 -16.41 -11.63 -8.62
C GLY A 368 -15.28 -11.18 -9.56
N GLU A 369 -15.50 -10.10 -10.31
CA GLU A 369 -14.55 -9.45 -11.20
C GLU A 369 -13.51 -8.60 -10.45
N ALA A 370 -13.77 -8.26 -9.18
CA ALA A 370 -12.90 -7.42 -8.37
C ALA A 370 -11.51 -8.06 -8.12
N GLY A 371 -10.51 -7.21 -7.90
CA GLY A 371 -9.20 -7.62 -7.39
C GLY A 371 -9.22 -7.85 -5.87
N GLY A 372 -8.20 -8.52 -5.36
CA GLY A 372 -8.11 -8.90 -3.95
C GLY A 372 -9.09 -10.01 -3.59
N HIS A 373 -9.40 -10.19 -2.31
CA HIS A 373 -10.36 -11.19 -1.86
C HIS A 373 -11.73 -10.96 -2.49
N THR A 374 -12.27 -11.94 -3.20
CA THR A 374 -13.51 -11.79 -3.98
C THR A 374 -14.31 -13.08 -4.09
N GLY A 375 -15.59 -12.97 -4.41
CA GLY A 375 -16.51 -14.10 -4.65
C GLY A 375 -16.57 -14.53 -6.12
N ASP A 376 -17.68 -15.21 -6.46
CA ASP A 376 -17.94 -15.72 -7.81
C ASP A 376 -19.08 -14.98 -8.53
N ILE A 377 -19.98 -14.33 -7.77
CA ILE A 377 -21.20 -13.73 -8.35
C ILE A 377 -20.83 -12.45 -9.09
N ALA A 378 -21.22 -12.36 -10.35
CA ALA A 378 -20.97 -11.20 -11.20
C ALA A 378 -21.64 -9.93 -10.66
N PHE A 379 -21.01 -8.78 -10.91
CA PHE A 379 -21.47 -7.46 -10.47
C PHE A 379 -22.95 -7.21 -10.81
N SER A 380 -23.34 -7.42 -12.07
CA SER A 380 -24.69 -7.16 -12.57
C SER A 380 -25.78 -7.99 -11.90
N ILE A 381 -25.42 -9.11 -11.26
CA ILE A 381 -26.34 -9.99 -10.53
C ILE A 381 -26.30 -9.67 -9.04
N LEU A 382 -25.09 -9.49 -8.48
CA LEU A 382 -24.90 -9.30 -7.05
C LEU A 382 -25.51 -7.99 -6.55
N ILE A 383 -25.28 -6.88 -7.27
CA ILE A 383 -25.69 -5.55 -6.82
C ILE A 383 -27.21 -5.43 -6.62
N PRO A 384 -28.07 -5.71 -7.61
CA PRO A 384 -29.52 -5.57 -7.42
C PRO A 384 -30.07 -6.55 -6.39
N ALA A 385 -29.55 -7.79 -6.33
CA ALA A 385 -29.95 -8.76 -5.33
C ALA A 385 -29.65 -8.29 -3.90
N CYS A 386 -28.49 -7.65 -3.69
CA CYS A 386 -28.14 -7.08 -2.38
C CYS A 386 -28.96 -5.81 -2.09
N ALA A 387 -29.22 -4.97 -3.09
CA ALA A 387 -30.01 -3.75 -2.93
C ALA A 387 -31.40 -4.04 -2.35
N ASP A 388 -32.07 -5.07 -2.87
CA ASP A 388 -33.40 -5.46 -2.41
C ASP A 388 -33.42 -6.08 -1.00
N ILE A 389 -32.32 -6.71 -0.57
CA ILE A 389 -32.19 -7.19 0.80
C ILE A 389 -31.91 -6.01 1.74
N CYS A 390 -31.01 -5.10 1.37
CA CYS A 390 -30.64 -3.93 2.19
C CYS A 390 -31.86 -3.06 2.55
N LYS A 391 -32.82 -2.88 1.63
CA LYS A 391 -34.07 -2.14 1.87
C LYS A 391 -34.91 -2.70 3.04
N ARG A 392 -34.70 -3.94 3.45
CA ARG A 392 -35.42 -4.62 4.54
C ARG A 392 -34.79 -4.38 5.91
N TYR A 393 -33.63 -3.74 5.96
CA TYR A 393 -32.88 -3.47 7.18
C TYR A 393 -32.74 -1.98 7.43
N THR A 394 -32.79 -1.60 8.69
CA THR A 394 -32.58 -0.21 9.13
C THR A 394 -31.25 -0.13 9.87
N SER A 395 -30.42 0.83 9.50
CA SER A 395 -29.17 1.16 10.19
C SER A 395 -29.48 1.67 11.61
N PRO A 396 -28.90 1.07 12.66
CA PRO A 396 -29.10 1.53 14.03
C PRO A 396 -28.58 2.95 14.28
N LEU A 397 -27.49 3.33 13.60
CA LEU A 397 -26.89 4.66 13.77
C LEU A 397 -27.69 5.77 13.07
N THR A 398 -28.22 5.50 11.88
CA THR A 398 -28.82 6.54 11.03
C THR A 398 -30.35 6.55 11.04
N GLY A 399 -30.98 5.46 11.51
CA GLY A 399 -32.44 5.28 11.45
C GLY A 399 -33.00 5.15 10.03
N LYS A 400 -32.14 5.03 9.02
CA LYS A 400 -32.51 4.91 7.59
C LYS A 400 -32.27 3.50 7.08
N PRO A 401 -32.81 3.12 5.91
CA PRO A 401 -32.46 1.85 5.27
C PRO A 401 -30.95 1.69 5.13
N VAL A 402 -30.45 0.47 5.36
CA VAL A 402 -29.05 0.12 5.11
C VAL A 402 -28.73 0.44 3.65
N GLN A 403 -27.66 1.20 3.41
CA GLN A 403 -27.32 1.65 2.07
C GLN A 403 -26.35 0.67 1.39
N LEU A 404 -26.45 0.55 0.07
CA LEU A 404 -25.59 -0.33 -0.73
C LEU A 404 -24.50 0.49 -1.43
N VAL A 405 -23.26 0.02 -1.36
CA VAL A 405 -22.12 0.47 -2.15
C VAL A 405 -21.72 -0.67 -3.09
N ALA A 406 -21.55 -0.38 -4.37
CA ALA A 406 -21.21 -1.38 -5.38
C ALA A 406 -19.70 -1.44 -5.62
N ALA A 407 -19.12 -2.64 -5.67
CA ALA A 407 -17.70 -2.85 -5.89
C ALA A 407 -17.43 -3.96 -6.91
N GLY A 408 -16.28 -3.90 -7.56
CA GLY A 408 -15.85 -4.88 -8.58
C GLY A 408 -16.24 -4.47 -9.99
N GLY A 409 -15.31 -4.53 -10.93
CA GLY A 409 -15.59 -4.16 -12.33
C GLY A 409 -15.77 -2.65 -12.59
N VAL A 410 -15.70 -1.78 -11.58
CA VAL A 410 -15.92 -0.33 -11.76
C VAL A 410 -14.64 0.37 -12.23
N ASN A 411 -14.70 1.07 -13.38
CA ASN A 411 -13.57 1.78 -13.96
C ASN A 411 -13.89 3.16 -14.52
N ASP A 412 -15.10 3.39 -15.00
CA ASP A 412 -15.50 4.59 -15.75
C ASP A 412 -16.92 5.06 -15.41
N GLY A 413 -17.41 6.09 -16.09
CA GLY A 413 -18.73 6.66 -15.86
C GLY A 413 -19.88 5.72 -16.22
N ARG A 414 -19.68 4.83 -17.21
CA ARG A 414 -20.65 3.76 -17.54
C ARG A 414 -20.89 2.84 -16.35
N SER A 415 -19.80 2.42 -15.71
CA SER A 415 -19.83 1.53 -14.55
C SER A 415 -20.51 2.21 -13.35
N LEU A 416 -20.22 3.50 -13.11
CA LEU A 416 -20.88 4.29 -12.07
C LEU A 416 -22.39 4.44 -12.36
N ALA A 417 -22.77 4.86 -13.56
CA ALA A 417 -24.17 5.01 -13.95
C ALA A 417 -24.94 3.68 -13.80
N ALA A 418 -24.35 2.57 -14.24
CA ALA A 418 -24.93 1.24 -14.07
C ALA A 418 -25.10 0.86 -12.59
N ALA A 419 -24.10 1.10 -11.74
CA ALA A 419 -24.18 0.81 -10.31
C ALA A 419 -25.34 1.55 -9.62
N LEU A 420 -25.50 2.83 -9.92
CA LEU A 420 -26.60 3.64 -9.40
C LEU A 420 -27.96 3.12 -9.87
N MET A 421 -28.08 2.75 -11.16
CA MET A 421 -29.30 2.16 -11.71
C MET A 421 -29.63 0.77 -11.13
N LEU A 422 -28.61 0.01 -10.70
CA LEU A 422 -28.77 -1.28 -10.02
C LEU A 422 -29.14 -1.14 -8.53
N GLY A 423 -29.29 0.09 -8.02
CA GLY A 423 -29.75 0.38 -6.66
C GLY A 423 -28.66 0.71 -5.64
N ALA A 424 -27.39 0.83 -6.06
CA ALA A 424 -26.33 1.32 -5.19
C ALA A 424 -26.41 2.84 -4.99
N GLN A 425 -25.85 3.33 -3.89
CA GLN A 425 -25.74 4.75 -3.54
C GLN A 425 -24.34 5.31 -3.76
N ALA A 426 -23.34 4.44 -3.95
CA ALA A 426 -21.99 4.79 -4.34
C ALA A 426 -21.28 3.58 -4.98
N VAL A 427 -20.12 3.84 -5.57
CA VAL A 427 -19.17 2.82 -6.03
C VAL A 427 -17.90 2.82 -5.19
N TRP A 428 -17.33 1.63 -5.02
CA TRP A 428 -16.07 1.38 -4.33
C TRP A 428 -15.05 0.87 -5.35
N ILE A 429 -14.03 1.69 -5.62
CA ILE A 429 -13.12 1.51 -6.76
C ILE A 429 -11.71 1.18 -6.27
N GLY A 430 -11.16 0.05 -6.74
CA GLY A 430 -9.80 -0.39 -6.44
C GLY A 430 -8.86 -0.24 -7.64
N THR A 431 -8.90 -1.20 -8.57
CA THR A 431 -7.93 -1.32 -9.68
C THR A 431 -7.71 -0.04 -10.49
N ARG A 432 -8.74 0.77 -10.75
CA ARG A 432 -8.58 2.04 -11.47
C ARG A 432 -7.73 3.07 -10.70
N PHE A 433 -7.76 3.06 -9.37
CA PHE A 433 -6.92 3.95 -8.55
C PHE A 433 -5.52 3.40 -8.29
N VAL A 434 -5.22 2.14 -8.63
CA VAL A 434 -3.84 1.61 -8.52
C VAL A 434 -2.86 2.44 -9.34
N THR A 435 -3.28 2.89 -10.54
CA THR A 435 -2.46 3.64 -11.50
C THR A 435 -2.42 5.16 -11.23
N ALA A 436 -3.11 5.64 -10.19
CA ALA A 436 -3.11 7.05 -9.83
C ALA A 436 -1.70 7.50 -9.39
N ARG A 437 -1.35 8.77 -9.67
CA ARG A 437 -0.05 9.33 -9.26
C ARG A 437 0.19 9.25 -7.76
N GLU A 438 -0.87 9.40 -6.97
CA GLU A 438 -0.84 9.42 -5.51
C GLU A 438 -0.86 8.01 -4.89
N SER A 439 -1.05 6.96 -5.71
CA SER A 439 -1.05 5.58 -5.28
C SER A 439 0.33 5.13 -4.79
N GLY A 440 0.34 4.44 -3.65
CA GLY A 440 1.52 3.82 -3.06
C GLY A 440 1.93 2.49 -3.72
N ALA A 441 1.19 2.04 -4.75
CA ALA A 441 1.57 0.87 -5.52
C ALA A 441 2.94 1.05 -6.19
N SER A 442 3.71 -0.04 -6.31
CA SER A 442 4.97 -0.02 -7.05
C SER A 442 4.74 0.33 -8.52
N GLU A 443 5.72 0.95 -9.16
CA GLU A 443 5.64 1.26 -10.59
C GLU A 443 5.46 0.00 -11.44
N TYR A 444 5.98 -1.14 -10.97
CA TYR A 444 5.72 -2.45 -11.57
C TYR A 444 4.22 -2.82 -11.51
N ALA A 445 3.58 -2.68 -10.34
CA ALA A 445 2.15 -2.96 -10.20
C ALA A 445 1.29 -2.01 -11.04
N LYS A 446 1.65 -0.71 -11.09
CA LYS A 446 0.96 0.27 -11.94
C LYS A 446 1.09 -0.09 -13.41
N LYS A 447 2.31 -0.40 -13.87
CA LYS A 447 2.56 -0.81 -15.26
C LYS A 447 1.80 -2.08 -15.60
N GLY A 448 1.80 -3.08 -14.72
CA GLY A 448 1.09 -4.32 -14.98
C GLY A 448 -0.43 -4.17 -15.03
N VAL A 449 -1.03 -3.17 -14.35
CA VAL A 449 -2.45 -2.82 -14.57
C VAL A 449 -2.66 -2.17 -15.95
N ILE A 450 -1.76 -1.28 -16.37
CA ILE A 450 -1.86 -0.58 -17.67
C ILE A 450 -1.64 -1.54 -18.85
N ASP A 451 -0.74 -2.51 -18.70
CA ASP A 451 -0.43 -3.50 -19.73
C ASP A 451 -1.43 -4.68 -19.74
N ALA A 452 -2.35 -4.75 -18.77
CA ALA A 452 -3.25 -5.88 -18.62
C ALA A 452 -4.26 -5.99 -19.77
N GLY A 453 -4.52 -7.23 -20.20
CA GLY A 453 -5.72 -7.62 -20.93
C GLY A 453 -6.76 -8.25 -20.01
N PHE A 454 -7.87 -8.73 -20.58
CA PHE A 454 -8.95 -9.35 -19.83
C PHE A 454 -8.57 -10.70 -19.16
N ASP A 455 -7.54 -11.37 -19.68
CA ASP A 455 -7.03 -12.65 -19.15
C ASP A 455 -5.82 -12.48 -18.21
N SER A 456 -5.41 -11.24 -17.93
CA SER A 456 -4.21 -10.97 -17.14
C SER A 456 -4.41 -11.17 -15.63
N ALA A 457 -5.64 -11.41 -15.16
CA ALA A 457 -5.96 -11.61 -13.76
C ALA A 457 -6.38 -13.06 -13.47
N ILE A 458 -5.81 -13.66 -12.43
CA ILE A 458 -6.12 -15.03 -11.98
C ILE A 458 -6.68 -15.00 -10.56
N LYS A 459 -7.66 -15.85 -10.29
CA LYS A 459 -8.20 -16.04 -8.94
C LYS A 459 -7.66 -17.35 -8.37
N SER A 460 -7.09 -17.29 -7.17
CA SER A 460 -6.41 -18.41 -6.54
C SER A 460 -6.61 -18.41 -5.01
N LEU A 461 -6.34 -19.56 -4.39
CA LEU A 461 -6.25 -19.72 -2.95
C LEU A 461 -4.81 -19.60 -2.42
N VAL A 462 -3.79 -19.57 -3.28
CA VAL A 462 -2.39 -19.77 -2.85
C VAL A 462 -1.89 -18.74 -1.86
N TRP A 463 -2.35 -17.49 -1.93
CA TRP A 463 -1.87 -16.40 -1.07
C TRP A 463 -2.46 -16.38 0.34
N SER A 464 -3.61 -17.02 0.58
CA SER A 464 -4.29 -16.92 1.90
C SER A 464 -5.22 -18.09 2.27
N GLY A 465 -5.36 -19.09 1.40
CA GLY A 465 -6.41 -20.11 1.48
C GLY A 465 -7.83 -19.58 1.26
N ARG A 466 -7.96 -18.31 0.84
CA ARG A 466 -9.22 -17.65 0.52
C ARG A 466 -9.21 -17.19 -0.93
N PRO A 467 -10.35 -17.25 -1.66
CA PRO A 467 -10.41 -16.78 -3.04
C PRO A 467 -9.95 -15.32 -3.13
N LEU A 468 -8.87 -15.11 -3.88
CA LEU A 468 -8.24 -13.82 -4.08
C LEU A 468 -7.87 -13.69 -5.55
N ARG A 469 -8.16 -12.54 -6.16
CA ARG A 469 -7.79 -12.22 -7.54
C ARG A 469 -6.60 -11.26 -7.61
N ALA A 470 -5.60 -11.64 -8.39
CA ALA A 470 -4.38 -10.88 -8.59
C ALA A 470 -3.85 -11.07 -10.02
N MET A 471 -2.76 -10.37 -10.32
CA MET A 471 -2.03 -10.52 -11.56
C MET A 471 -1.59 -11.96 -11.81
N SER A 472 -1.91 -12.47 -12.99
CA SER A 472 -1.44 -13.76 -13.47
C SER A 472 -0.01 -13.64 -13.96
N ASN A 473 0.80 -14.64 -13.63
CA ASN A 473 2.14 -14.86 -14.20
C ASN A 473 2.35 -16.38 -14.34
N PRO A 474 3.40 -16.85 -15.03
CA PRO A 474 3.64 -18.28 -15.22
C PRO A 474 3.70 -19.08 -13.91
N TYR A 475 4.31 -18.52 -12.86
CA TYR A 475 4.45 -19.17 -11.56
C TYR A 475 3.09 -19.41 -10.88
N ILE A 476 2.23 -18.40 -10.81
CA ILE A 476 0.89 -18.54 -10.22
C ILE A 476 -0.04 -19.34 -11.15
N ALA A 477 0.12 -19.24 -12.47
CA ALA A 477 -0.66 -20.03 -13.40
C ALA A 477 -0.37 -21.53 -13.28
N ASP A 478 0.86 -21.92 -12.96
CA ASP A 478 1.22 -23.31 -12.69
C ASP A 478 0.46 -23.87 -11.48
N TRP A 479 0.35 -23.09 -10.40
CA TRP A 479 -0.44 -23.47 -9.23
C TRP A 479 -1.90 -23.82 -9.59
N GLU A 480 -2.54 -22.98 -10.39
CA GLU A 480 -3.96 -23.13 -10.75
C GLU A 480 -4.20 -24.11 -11.90
N ARG A 481 -3.18 -24.50 -12.68
CA ARG A 481 -3.30 -25.41 -13.83
C ARG A 481 -2.80 -26.82 -13.53
N ASN A 482 -1.75 -26.94 -12.73
CA ASN A 482 -1.02 -28.20 -12.52
C ASN A 482 -0.95 -28.65 -11.06
N ARG A 483 -1.20 -27.76 -10.07
CA ARG A 483 -1.00 -28.05 -8.63
C ARG A 483 -2.26 -27.93 -7.78
N GLN A 484 -3.45 -28.06 -8.36
CA GLN A 484 -4.72 -27.85 -7.64
C GLN A 484 -4.94 -28.87 -6.50
N ALA A 485 -4.43 -30.10 -6.67
CA ALA A 485 -4.46 -31.11 -5.61
C ALA A 485 -3.65 -30.68 -4.37
N GLU A 486 -2.49 -30.06 -4.59
CA GLU A 486 -1.62 -29.55 -3.52
C GLU A 486 -2.25 -28.34 -2.83
N ILE A 487 -2.87 -27.42 -3.59
CA ILE A 487 -3.65 -26.30 -3.01
C ILE A 487 -4.71 -26.85 -2.05
N LYS A 488 -5.47 -27.87 -2.49
CA LYS A 488 -6.53 -28.47 -1.69
C LYS A 488 -5.97 -29.13 -0.43
N GLU A 489 -4.93 -29.94 -0.56
CA GLU A 489 -4.32 -30.64 0.58
C GLU A 489 -3.81 -29.66 1.64
N LEU A 490 -3.05 -28.64 1.22
CA LEU A 490 -2.47 -27.66 2.14
C LEU A 490 -3.56 -26.84 2.84
N THR A 491 -4.55 -26.35 2.09
CA THR A 491 -5.65 -25.57 2.68
C THR A 491 -6.56 -26.40 3.59
N ASP A 492 -6.77 -27.69 3.30
CA ASP A 492 -7.49 -28.63 4.19
C ASP A 492 -6.74 -28.88 5.50
N ARG A 493 -5.41 -28.74 5.50
CA ARG A 493 -4.56 -28.79 6.69
C ARG A 493 -4.41 -27.44 7.41
N GLY A 494 -4.99 -26.37 6.86
CA GLY A 494 -4.87 -25.02 7.41
C GLY A 494 -3.56 -24.31 7.08
N VAL A 495 -2.83 -24.81 6.08
CA VAL A 495 -1.57 -24.24 5.61
C VAL A 495 -1.81 -23.37 4.38
N VAL A 496 -1.22 -22.17 4.34
CA VAL A 496 -1.28 -21.31 3.16
C VAL A 496 -0.29 -21.85 2.10
N PRO A 497 -0.74 -22.18 0.87
CA PRO A 497 0.10 -22.87 -0.10
C PRO A 497 1.40 -22.14 -0.45
N LEU A 498 1.32 -20.82 -0.65
CA LEU A 498 2.48 -20.06 -1.06
C LEU A 498 3.49 -19.89 0.08
N GLU A 499 3.04 -19.64 1.31
CA GLU A 499 3.94 -19.57 2.47
C GLU A 499 4.70 -20.89 2.66
N TYR A 500 3.98 -22.02 2.55
CA TYR A 500 4.59 -23.35 2.62
C TYR A 500 5.64 -23.58 1.53
N GLU A 501 5.35 -23.17 0.29
CA GLU A 501 6.27 -23.33 -0.83
C GLU A 501 7.55 -22.52 -0.65
N ILE A 502 7.43 -21.25 -0.25
CA ILE A 502 8.57 -20.37 -0.02
C ILE A 502 9.46 -20.96 1.09
N ASP A 503 8.87 -21.36 2.22
CA ASP A 503 9.59 -22.01 3.32
C ASP A 503 10.30 -23.30 2.89
N ARG A 504 9.65 -24.12 2.03
CA ARG A 504 10.22 -25.36 1.50
C ARG A 504 11.41 -25.07 0.59
N LEU A 505 11.23 -24.17 -0.38
CA LEU A 505 12.27 -23.81 -1.34
C LEU A 505 13.47 -23.15 -0.67
N GLU A 506 13.25 -22.33 0.37
CA GLU A 506 14.34 -21.74 1.16
C GLU A 506 15.16 -22.83 1.86
N LYS A 507 14.50 -23.77 2.55
CA LYS A 507 15.16 -24.91 3.23
C LYS A 507 15.91 -25.83 2.26
N GLU A 508 15.41 -25.98 1.04
CA GLU A 508 16.05 -26.77 -0.01
C GLU A 508 17.15 -25.99 -0.77
N GLY A 509 17.37 -24.71 -0.49
CA GLY A 509 18.32 -23.86 -1.21
C GLY A 509 17.92 -23.58 -2.67
N LYS A 510 16.63 -23.67 -2.99
CA LYS A 510 16.05 -23.51 -4.35
C LYS A 510 15.26 -22.21 -4.52
N LEU A 511 15.12 -21.40 -3.47
CA LEU A 511 14.41 -20.13 -3.56
C LEU A 511 15.23 -19.14 -4.38
N THR A 512 14.64 -18.65 -5.47
CA THR A 512 15.27 -17.66 -6.36
C THR A 512 14.51 -16.33 -6.31
N ASP A 513 15.17 -15.25 -6.72
CA ASP A 513 14.54 -13.93 -6.87
C ASP A 513 13.36 -13.96 -7.84
N GLU A 514 13.46 -14.75 -8.92
CA GLU A 514 12.37 -14.95 -9.89
C GLU A 514 11.14 -15.61 -9.26
N ILE A 515 11.34 -16.59 -8.39
CA ILE A 515 10.24 -17.24 -7.64
C ILE A 515 9.62 -16.24 -6.66
N MET A 516 10.43 -15.48 -5.94
CA MET A 516 9.94 -14.45 -5.02
C MET A 516 9.13 -13.37 -5.76
N GLU A 517 9.61 -12.91 -6.92
CA GLU A 517 8.89 -11.96 -7.77
C GLU A 517 7.59 -12.57 -8.33
N GLY A 518 7.61 -13.82 -8.77
CA GLY A 518 6.44 -14.55 -9.26
C GLY A 518 5.39 -14.82 -8.17
N ALA A 519 5.83 -15.04 -6.93
CA ALA A 519 4.99 -15.27 -5.77
C ALA A 519 4.30 -13.99 -5.27
N GLU A 520 4.91 -12.82 -5.47
CA GLU A 520 4.43 -11.55 -4.92
C GLU A 520 2.96 -11.27 -5.29
N LEU A 521 2.17 -11.00 -4.25
CA LEU A 521 0.76 -10.69 -4.37
C LEU A 521 0.56 -9.29 -4.99
N ARG A 522 -0.05 -9.25 -6.18
CA ARG A 522 -0.39 -8.01 -6.89
C ARG A 522 -1.89 -7.96 -7.22
N PRO A 523 -2.74 -7.53 -6.26
CA PRO A 523 -4.18 -7.56 -6.44
C PRO A 523 -4.63 -6.69 -7.61
N MET A 524 -5.41 -7.24 -8.52
CA MET A 524 -6.10 -6.49 -9.57
C MET A 524 -7.35 -7.21 -10.05
N GLY A 525 -8.36 -6.45 -10.45
CA GLY A 525 -9.60 -6.98 -11.01
C GLY A 525 -9.46 -7.22 -12.51
N VAL A 526 -10.43 -7.96 -13.07
CA VAL A 526 -10.55 -8.17 -14.53
C VAL A 526 -10.69 -6.85 -15.28
N VAL A 527 -11.22 -5.82 -14.60
CA VAL A 527 -11.36 -4.46 -15.13
C VAL A 527 -10.03 -3.79 -15.51
N ALA A 528 -8.88 -4.34 -15.09
CA ALA A 528 -7.57 -3.84 -15.51
C ALA A 528 -7.45 -3.75 -17.05
N GLY A 529 -8.08 -4.66 -17.80
CA GLY A 529 -8.14 -4.61 -19.26
C GLY A 529 -8.88 -3.41 -19.86
N LEU A 530 -9.53 -2.58 -19.03
CA LEU A 530 -10.17 -1.31 -19.41
C LEU A 530 -9.44 -0.08 -18.84
N VAL A 531 -8.34 -0.27 -18.11
CA VAL A 531 -7.53 0.83 -17.55
C VAL A 531 -6.42 1.17 -18.55
N ASN A 532 -6.65 2.18 -19.38
CA ASN A 532 -5.77 2.49 -20.53
C ASN A 532 -5.00 3.82 -20.40
N ASN A 533 -5.26 4.60 -19.35
CA ASN A 533 -4.66 5.92 -19.16
C ASN A 533 -3.66 5.87 -17.98
N PRO A 534 -2.34 5.83 -18.24
CA PRO A 534 -1.35 5.85 -17.19
C PRO A 534 -1.23 7.25 -16.57
N ASN A 535 -0.72 7.31 -15.34
CA ASN A 535 -0.26 8.54 -14.68
C ASN A 535 -1.31 9.64 -14.50
N GLN A 536 -2.60 9.31 -14.44
CA GLN A 536 -3.65 10.27 -14.04
C GLN A 536 -3.58 10.57 -12.53
N SER A 537 -4.00 11.76 -12.09
CA SER A 537 -4.27 11.94 -10.65
C SER A 537 -5.57 11.25 -10.27
N ALA A 538 -5.74 10.97 -8.98
CA ALA A 538 -7.03 10.57 -8.44
C ALA A 538 -8.15 11.57 -8.81
N LYS A 539 -7.86 12.87 -8.83
CA LYS A 539 -8.79 13.92 -9.25
C LYS A 539 -9.19 13.80 -10.72
N ASP A 540 -8.23 13.59 -11.62
CA ASP A 540 -8.50 13.43 -13.05
C ASP A 540 -9.40 12.20 -13.29
N ILE A 541 -9.11 11.08 -12.61
CA ILE A 541 -9.90 9.85 -12.67
C ILE A 541 -11.35 10.11 -12.20
N ILE A 542 -11.54 10.79 -11.08
CA ILE A 542 -12.87 11.09 -10.53
C ILE A 542 -13.65 12.00 -11.49
N ASN A 543 -13.02 13.06 -11.99
CA ASN A 543 -13.66 13.99 -12.92
C ASN A 543 -14.10 13.29 -14.21
N GLU A 544 -13.28 12.39 -14.75
CA GLU A 544 -13.59 11.56 -15.93
C GLU A 544 -14.83 10.70 -15.67
N ILE A 545 -14.82 9.93 -14.58
CA ILE A 545 -15.93 9.04 -14.19
C ILE A 545 -17.23 9.83 -13.98
N VAL A 546 -17.18 10.93 -13.22
CA VAL A 546 -18.35 11.74 -12.86
C VAL A 546 -18.95 12.41 -14.09
N SER A 547 -18.11 13.00 -14.94
CA SER A 547 -18.58 13.72 -16.14
C SER A 547 -19.28 12.76 -17.11
N GLU A 548 -18.66 11.63 -17.41
CA GLU A 548 -19.25 10.62 -18.29
C GLU A 548 -20.54 10.03 -17.68
N ALA A 549 -20.55 9.69 -16.39
CA ALA A 549 -21.75 9.19 -15.72
C ALA A 549 -22.90 10.20 -15.77
N ALA A 550 -22.63 11.49 -15.53
CA ALA A 550 -23.65 12.54 -15.55
C ALA A 550 -24.25 12.74 -16.95
N GLU A 551 -23.44 12.64 -18.00
CA GLU A 551 -23.91 12.66 -19.40
C GLU A 551 -24.78 11.46 -19.75
N LEU A 552 -24.36 10.25 -19.36
CA LEU A 552 -25.11 9.02 -19.60
C LEU A 552 -26.45 9.03 -18.87
N LEU A 553 -26.48 9.44 -17.61
CA LEU A 553 -27.69 9.51 -16.80
C LEU A 553 -28.67 10.57 -17.32
N SER A 554 -28.15 11.73 -17.73
CA SER A 554 -28.97 12.81 -18.29
C SER A 554 -29.57 12.44 -19.66
N SER A 555 -28.90 11.58 -20.42
CA SER A 555 -29.38 11.10 -21.73
C SER A 555 -30.25 9.84 -21.65
N ALA A 556 -30.36 9.19 -20.48
CA ALA A 556 -31.09 7.93 -20.34
C ALA A 556 -32.58 8.02 -20.72
N GLY A 557 -33.20 9.19 -20.53
CA GLY A 557 -34.60 9.43 -20.90
C GLY A 557 -34.88 9.23 -22.40
N ARG A 558 -33.87 9.31 -23.28
CA ARG A 558 -34.04 9.08 -24.73
C ARG A 558 -34.44 7.65 -25.08
N PHE A 559 -34.22 6.70 -24.18
CA PHE A 559 -34.64 5.31 -24.36
C PHE A 559 -36.11 5.08 -24.01
N LEU A 560 -36.77 6.07 -23.38
CA LEU A 560 -38.20 6.04 -23.10
C LEU A 560 -38.97 6.63 -24.27
N GLY A 561 -39.97 5.90 -24.76
CA GLY A 561 -40.84 6.40 -25.84
C GLY A 561 -41.70 7.59 -25.38
N PRO A 562 -42.18 8.43 -26.31
CA PRO A 562 -42.95 9.64 -25.98
C PRO A 562 -44.28 9.39 -25.23
N LYS A 563 -44.75 8.13 -25.19
CA LYS A 563 -45.93 7.72 -24.41
C LYS A 563 -45.63 7.47 -22.92
N PHE A 564 -44.36 7.37 -22.54
CA PHE A 564 -43.93 7.31 -21.15
C PHE A 564 -43.69 8.75 -20.65
N LYS A 565 -44.76 9.45 -20.30
CA LYS A 565 -44.64 10.65 -19.45
C LYS A 565 -44.50 10.14 -18.01
N LEU A 566 -43.32 10.38 -17.43
CA LEU A 566 -43.01 10.15 -16.01
C LEU A 566 -43.95 10.95 -15.10
#